data_AF-R7P650-F1
#
_entry.id   AF-R7P650-F1
#
_cell.length_a   1.000
_cell.length_b   1.000
_cell.length_c   1.000
_cell.angle_alpha   90.00
_cell.angle_beta   90.00
_cell.angle_gamma   90.00
#
_symmetry.space_group_name_H-M   'P 1'
#
loop_
_entity.id
_entity.type
_entity.pdbx_description
1 polymer ?
#
loop_
_entity_poly.entity_id
_entity_poly.type
_entity_poly.pdbx_seq_one_letter_code
_entity_poly.pdbx_strand_id
1 'polypeptide(L)' 'MKEYKSFIYDISPEEEETLEKNTLQKIAMKKGEEKGIAENQKEVVINSLKENIPIKTIEKITGLSEEQIKEIKQNKILD' A
#
# COMPACT_ATOMS: atom_id res chain seq x y z
N MET A 1 41.86 -38.84 -2.87
CA MET A 1 41.19 -37.95 -1.90
C MET A 1 40.07 -37.23 -2.64
N LYS A 2 38.82 -37.34 -2.19
CA LYS A 2 37.73 -36.51 -2.74
C LYS A 2 37.74 -35.19 -1.98
N GLU A 3 38.04 -34.10 -2.66
CA GLU A 3 37.92 -32.76 -2.09
C GLU A 3 36.44 -32.44 -1.93
N TYR A 4 35.94 -32.54 -0.70
CA TYR A 4 34.64 -32.00 -0.34
C TYR A 4 34.81 -30.48 -0.24
N LYS A 5 34.34 -29.76 -1.26
CA LYS A 5 34.23 -28.31 -1.22
C LYS A 5 33.17 -27.96 -0.16
N SER A 6 33.62 -27.72 1.07
CA SER A 6 32.77 -27.23 2.15
C SER A 6 32.34 -25.82 1.79
N PHE A 7 31.06 -25.63 1.45
CA PHE A 7 30.50 -24.29 1.34
C PHE A 7 30.49 -23.68 2.74
N ILE A 8 31.24 -22.59 2.92
CA ILE A 8 31.16 -21.80 4.14
C ILE A 8 29.99 -20.84 3.93
N TYR A 9 28.95 -20.99 4.75
CA TYR A 9 27.84 -20.05 4.78
C TYR A 9 28.17 -18.95 5.79
N ASP A 10 27.95 -17.69 5.39
CA ASP A 10 28.11 -16.54 6.29
C ASP A 10 27.00 -16.47 7.36
N ILE A 11 25.86 -17.14 7.10
CA ILE A 11 24.71 -17.29 8.01
C ILE A 11 24.10 -18.69 7.87
N SER A 12 23.44 -19.20 8.90
CA SER A 12 22.76 -20.49 8.81
C SER A 12 21.52 -20.41 7.89
N PRO A 13 21.13 -21.53 7.24
CA PRO A 13 19.91 -21.56 6.42
C PRO A 13 18.64 -21.12 7.18
N GLU A 14 18.55 -21.38 8.49
CA GLU A 14 17.43 -20.96 9.33
C GLU A 14 17.40 -19.44 9.54
N GLU A 15 18.58 -18.82 9.69
CA GLU A 15 18.72 -17.36 9.78
C GLU A 15 18.40 -16.70 8.43
N GLU A 16 18.79 -17.31 7.32
CA GLU A 16 18.46 -16.85 5.96
C GLU A 16 16.94 -16.89 5.73
N GLU A 17 16.28 -18.01 6.03
CA GLU A 17 14.81 -18.15 5.94
C GLU A 17 14.08 -17.11 6.82
N THR A 18 14.57 -16.90 8.05
CA THR A 18 14.02 -15.91 8.98
C THR A 18 14.16 -14.49 8.42
N LEU A 19 15.31 -14.16 7.84
CA LEU A 19 15.57 -12.86 7.24
C LEU A 19 14.66 -12.61 6.03
N GLU A 20 14.51 -13.61 5.16
CA GLU A 20 13.60 -13.55 4.01
C GLU A 20 12.15 -13.32 4.47
N LYS A 21 11.67 -14.11 5.43
CA LYS A 21 10.32 -14.00 5.98
C LYS A 21 10.06 -12.61 6.58
N ASN A 22 10.99 -12.10 7.38
CA ASN A 22 10.87 -10.78 7.99
C ASN A 22 10.86 -9.66 6.93
N THR A 23 11.66 -9.81 5.88
CA THR A 23 11.70 -8.85 4.76
C THR A 23 10.37 -8.84 4.01
N LEU A 24 9.83 -10.01 3.67
CA LEU A 24 8.52 -10.13 3.02
C LEU A 24 7.41 -9.55 3.89
N GLN A 25 7.42 -9.82 5.20
CA GLN A 25 6.44 -9.28 6.13
C GLN A 25 6.49 -7.74 6.20
N LYS A 26 7.68 -7.15 6.28
CA LYS A 26 7.84 -5.68 6.26
C LYS A 26 7.31 -5.06 4.97
N ILE A 27 7.60 -5.68 3.82
CA ILE A 27 7.09 -5.21 2.52
C ILE A 27 5.57 -5.31 2.47
N ALA A 28 5.00 -6.42 2.93
CA ALA A 28 3.56 -6.63 2.97
C ALA A 28 2.86 -5.61 3.88
N MET A 29 3.41 -5.34 5.07
CA MET A 29 2.89 -4.33 5.99
C MET A 29 2.89 -2.94 5.35
N LYS A 30 4.03 -2.51 4.77
CA LYS A 30 4.13 -1.21 4.10
C LYS A 30 3.13 -1.06 2.96
N LYS A 31 3.00 -2.08 2.10
CA LYS A 31 2.00 -2.09 1.03
C LYS A 31 0.57 -2.04 1.57
N GLY A 32 0.30 -2.74 2.67
CA GLY A 32 -1.00 -2.74 3.33
C GLY A 32 -1.36 -1.36 3.88
N GLU A 33 -0.42 -0.69 4.54
CA GLU A 33 -0.59 0.68 5.05
C GLU A 33 -0.85 1.67 3.91
N GLU A 34 -0.03 1.64 2.85
CA GLU A 34 -0.21 2.49 1.67
C GLU A 34 -1.58 2.27 1.02
N LYS A 35 -1.98 1.00 0.85
CA LYS A 35 -3.30 0.65 0.28
C LYS A 35 -4.44 1.12 1.18
N GLY A 36 -4.35 0.91 2.50
CA GLY A 36 -5.38 1.33 3.45
C GLY A 36 -5.54 2.85 3.50
N ILE A 37 -4.45 3.60 3.43
CA ILE A 37 -4.49 5.07 3.34
C ILE A 37 -5.20 5.51 2.05
N ALA A 38 -4.85 4.90 0.91
CA ALA A 38 -5.46 5.22 -0.38
C ALA A 38 -6.95 4.88 -0.44
N GLU A 39 -7.35 3.73 0.10
CA GLU A 39 -8.76 3.32 0.17
C GLU A 39 -9.57 4.25 1.08
N ASN A 40 -9.04 4.60 2.27
CA ASN A 40 -9.71 5.54 3.17
C ASN A 40 -9.87 6.93 2.53
N GLN A 41 -8.84 7.46 1.88
CA GLN A 41 -8.95 8.73 1.16
C GLN A 41 -10.06 8.71 0.09
N LYS A 42 -10.17 7.61 -0.66
CA LYS A 42 -11.27 7.43 -1.62
C LYS A 42 -12.63 7.45 -0.92
N GLU A 43 -12.80 6.68 0.17
CA GLU A 43 -14.05 6.64 0.90
C GLU A 43 -14.47 8.01 1.46
N VAL A 44 -13.53 8.77 2.02
CA VAL A 44 -13.78 10.14 2.49
C VAL A 44 -14.29 11.03 1.36
N VAL A 45 -13.66 10.98 0.19
CA VAL A 45 -14.11 11.73 -0.99
C VAL A 45 -15.53 11.33 -1.40
N ILE A 46 -15.80 10.03 -1.50
CA ILE A 46 -17.11 9.51 -1.92
C ILE A 46 -18.21 9.90 -0.94
N ASN A 47 -17.96 9.74 0.36
CA ASN A 47 -18.93 10.12 1.40
C ASN A 47 -19.17 11.64 1.39
N SER A 48 -18.11 12.44 1.22
CA SER A 48 -18.25 13.90 1.08
C SER A 48 -19.08 14.29 -0.13
N LEU A 49 -18.89 13.62 -1.28
CA LEU A 49 -19.68 13.85 -2.48
C LEU A 49 -21.15 13.45 -2.29
N LYS A 50 -21.43 12.36 -1.55
CA LYS A 50 -22.81 11.94 -1.22
C LYS A 50 -23.53 12.96 -0.35
N GLU A 51 -22.82 13.59 0.58
CA GLU A 51 -23.31 14.68 1.43
C GLU A 51 -23.41 16.03 0.70
N ASN A 52 -23.20 16.06 -0.62
CA ASN A 52 -23.21 17.28 -1.46
C ASN A 52 -22.20 18.35 -1.01
N ILE A 53 -21.09 17.94 -0.39
CA ILE A 53 -20.01 18.86 -0.03
C ILE A 53 -19.37 19.40 -1.32
N PRO A 54 -19.16 20.73 -1.45
CA PRO A 54 -18.53 21.31 -2.63
C PRO A 54 -17.13 20.74 -2.88
N ILE A 55 -16.79 20.51 -4.16
CA ILE A 55 -15.50 19.96 -4.57
C ILE A 55 -14.34 20.76 -3.97
N LYS A 56 -14.39 22.10 -4.02
CA LYS A 56 -13.34 22.96 -3.42
C LYS A 56 -13.13 22.75 -1.92
N THR A 57 -14.17 22.34 -1.20
CA THR A 57 -14.06 22.01 0.23
C THR A 57 -13.41 20.66 0.40
N ILE A 58 -13.78 19.67 -0.44
CA ILE A 58 -13.16 18.35 -0.44
C ILE A 58 -11.67 18.46 -0.76
N GLU A 59 -11.28 19.24 -1.77
CA GLU A 59 -9.86 19.50 -2.13
C GLU A 59 -9.07 20.04 -0.92
N LYS A 60 -9.65 20.95 -0.13
CA LYS A 60 -9.00 21.50 1.07
C LYS A 60 -8.85 20.48 2.20
N ILE A 61 -9.81 19.56 2.35
CA ILE A 61 -9.81 18.56 3.42
C ILE A 61 -8.83 17.42 3.08
N THR A 62 -8.86 16.95 1.83
CA THR A 62 -8.12 15.75 1.41
C THR A 62 -6.77 16.08 0.77
N GLY A 63 -6.57 17.32 0.32
CA GLY A 63 -5.40 17.74 -0.45
C GLY A 63 -5.39 17.23 -1.90
N LEU A 64 -6.46 16.58 -2.35
CA LEU A 64 -6.60 16.08 -3.71
C LEU A 64 -7.02 17.21 -4.65
N SER A 65 -6.64 17.09 -5.92
CA SER A 65 -7.15 17.97 -6.98
C SER A 65 -8.58 17.60 -7.38
N GLU A 66 -9.30 18.56 -7.95
CA GLU A 66 -10.60 18.36 -8.55
C GLU A 66 -10.62 17.22 -9.58
N GLU A 67 -9.55 17.05 -10.37
CA GLU A 67 -9.42 15.96 -11.35
C GLU A 67 -9.39 14.59 -10.66
N GLN A 68 -8.57 14.43 -9.62
CA GLN A 68 -8.50 13.20 -8.83
C GLN A 68 -9.83 12.90 -8.14
N ILE A 69 -10.52 13.91 -7.62
CA ILE A 69 -11.85 13.74 -7.01
C ILE A 69 -12.88 13.25 -8.04
N LYS A 70 -12.84 13.78 -9.26
CA LYS A 70 -13.72 13.34 -10.37
C LYS A 70 -13.40 11.91 -10.81
N GLU A 71 -12.13 11.55 -10.87
CA GLU A 71 -11.69 10.19 -11.20
C GLU A 71 -12.18 9.18 -10.15
N ILE A 72 -12.01 9.48 -8.86
CA ILE A 72 -12.52 8.65 -7.75
C ILE A 72 -14.04 8.46 -7.85
N LYS A 73 -14.77 9.53 -8.21
CA LYS A 73 -16.21 9.47 -8.44
C LYS A 73 -16.57 8.54 -9.59
N GLN A 74 -15.84 8.57 -10.70
CA GLN A 74 -16.11 7.72 -11.87
C GLN A 74 -15.79 6.25 -11.61
N ASN A 75 -14.65 5.96 -10.96
CA ASN A 75 -14.21 4.60 -10.72
C ASN A 75 -15.17 3.81 -9.82
N LYS A 76 -15.81 4.44 -8.81
CA LYS A 76 -16.81 3.75 -7.96
C LYS A 76 -18.19 3.59 -8.59
N ILE A 77 -18.44 4.17 -9.76
CA ILE A 77 -19.66 3.89 -10.55
C ILE A 77 -19.47 2.60 -11.36
N LEU A 78 -18.23 2.15 -11.55
CA LEU A 78 -17.85 0.99 -12.37
C LEU A 78 -17.61 -0.29 -11.56
N ASP A 79 -17.41 -0.19 -10.25
CA ASP A 79 -17.36 -1.30 -9.28
C ASP A 79 -18.75 -1.58 -8.67
#